data_AF-A0A950EBF3-F1
#
_entry.id   AF-A0A950EBF3-F1
#
_cell.length_a   1.000
_cell.length_b   1.000
_cell.length_c   1.000
_cell.angle_alpha   90.00
_cell.angle_beta   90.00
_cell.angle_gamma   90.00
#
_symmetry.space_group_name_H-M   'P 1'
#
loop_
_entity.id
_entity.type
_entity.pdbx_description
1 polymer ?
#
loop_
_entity_poly.entity_id
_entity_poly.type
_entity_poly.pdbx_seq_one_letter_code
_entity_poly.pdbx_strand_id
1 'polypeptide(L)' 'MEPTKRDLRQEKREIKRAGNKRRRRQLKQGLAEHPEDAPFTEVDFGRYASARLNGIDRDSTRRRSKPEEDGRS' A
#
# COMPACT_ATOMS: atom_id res chain seq x y z
N MET A 1 19.43 14.44 -9.15
CA MET A 1 19.89 13.91 -7.85
C MET A 1 19.02 12.70 -7.56
N GLU A 2 19.60 11.51 -7.42
CA GLU A 2 18.83 10.29 -7.15
C GLU A 2 18.24 10.32 -5.73
N PRO A 3 16.95 10.00 -5.54
CA PRO A 3 16.33 10.01 -4.22
C PRO A 3 16.96 8.95 -3.30
N THR A 4 17.21 9.32 -2.05
CA THR A 4 17.82 8.39 -1.09
C THR A 4 16.80 7.34 -0.63
N LYS A 5 17.29 6.22 -0.06
CA LYS A 5 16.40 5.21 0.57
C LYS A 5 15.49 5.81 1.64
N ARG A 6 15.95 6.85 2.34
CA ARG A 6 15.17 7.56 3.35
C ARG A 6 14.01 8.31 2.69
N ASP A 7 14.27 8.98 1.58
CA ASP A 7 13.28 9.75 0.83
C ASP A 7 12.19 8.84 0.28
N LEU A 8 12.56 7.71 -0.32
CA LEU A 8 11.61 6.72 -0.85
C LEU A 8 10.72 6.11 0.26
N ARG A 9 11.30 5.84 1.44
CA ARG A 9 10.53 5.37 2.61
C ARG A 9 9.58 6.45 3.13
N GLN A 10 10.01 7.70 3.12
CA GLN A 10 9.20 8.83 3.54
C GLN A 10 8.03 9.05 2.57
N GLU A 11 8.29 9.08 1.26
CA GLU A 11 7.26 9.17 0.21
C GLU A 11 6.21 8.06 0.38
N LYS A 12 6.66 6.81 0.62
CA LYS A 12 5.75 5.69 0.87
C LYS A 12 4.86 5.91 2.10
N ARG A 13 5.42 6.44 3.19
CA ARG A 13 4.66 6.76 4.40
C ARG A 13 3.64 7.85 4.14
N GLU A 14 4.01 8.88 3.39
CA GLU A 14 3.13 10.00 3.03
C GLU A 14 1.97 9.54 2.15
N ILE A 15 2.24 8.74 1.13
CA ILE A 15 1.21 8.13 0.27
C ILE A 15 0.23 7.30 1.11
N LYS A 16 0.74 6.44 2.00
CA LYS A 16 -0.11 5.62 2.90
C LYS A 16 -0.94 6.48 3.85
N ARG A 17 -0.37 7.53 4.43
CA ARG A 17 -1.10 8.46 5.32
C ARG A 17 -2.21 9.17 4.55
N ALA A 18 -1.93 9.67 3.36
CA ALA A 18 -2.91 10.35 2.51
C ALA A 18 -4.03 9.40 2.07
N GLY A 19 -3.68 8.18 1.66
CA GLY A 19 -4.64 7.12 1.32
C GLY A 19 -5.55 6.75 2.49
N ASN A 20 -4.98 6.57 3.70
CA ASN A 20 -5.76 6.28 4.90
C ASN A 20 -6.69 7.45 5.29
N LYS A 21 -6.20 8.70 5.21
CA LYS A 21 -7.04 9.89 5.46
C LYS A 21 -8.23 9.94 4.51
N ARG A 22 -8.03 9.67 3.22
CA ARG A 22 -9.11 9.58 2.23
C ARG A 22 -10.08 8.44 2.53
N ARG A 23 -9.57 7.23 2.76
CA ARG A 23 -10.38 6.06 3.14
C ARG A 23 -11.26 6.35 4.36
N ARG A 24 -10.68 6.92 5.41
CA ARG A 24 -11.40 7.27 6.63
C ARG A 24 -12.50 8.29 6.38
N ARG A 25 -12.25 9.29 5.53
CA ARG A 25 -13.28 10.27 5.13
C ARG A 25 -14.43 9.59 4.39
N GLN A 26 -14.12 8.74 3.41
CA GLN A 26 -15.15 8.01 2.65
C GLN A 26 -16.00 7.11 3.55
N LEU A 27 -15.38 6.35 4.45
CA LEU A 27 -16.12 5.50 5.40
C LEU A 27 -17.01 6.32 6.34
N LYS A 28 -16.51 7.45 6.85
CA LYS A 28 -17.33 8.34 7.69
C LYS A 28 -18.52 8.92 6.94
N GLN A 29 -18.30 9.30 5.69
CA GLN A 29 -19.36 9.82 4.83
C GLN A 29 -20.39 8.74 4.51
N GLY A 30 -19.95 7.54 4.12
CA GLY A 30 -20.84 6.40 3.89
C GLY A 30 -21.66 6.02 5.12
N LEU A 31 -21.05 6.02 6.31
CA LEU A 31 -21.79 5.79 7.56
C LEU A 31 -22.86 6.85 7.86
N ALA A 32 -22.70 8.08 7.36
CA ALA A 32 -23.65 9.16 7.57
C ALA A 32 -24.76 9.18 6.51
N GLU A 33 -24.42 8.83 5.25
CA GLU A 33 -25.34 8.90 4.11
C GLU A 33 -26.11 7.58 3.90
N HIS A 34 -25.43 6.44 4.02
CA HIS A 34 -25.94 5.09 3.73
C HIS A 34 -25.31 4.06 4.72
N PRO A 35 -25.75 4.04 5.99
CA PRO A 35 -25.12 3.23 7.03
C PRO A 35 -25.18 1.73 6.77
N GLU A 36 -26.24 1.24 6.12
CA GLU A 36 -26.43 -0.15 5.70
C GLU A 36 -25.40 -0.61 4.66
N ASP A 37 -25.00 0.28 3.73
CA ASP A 37 -24.09 -0.03 2.63
C ASP A 37 -22.61 0.23 2.99
N ALA A 38 -22.37 1.02 4.04
CA ALA A 38 -21.04 1.40 4.49
C ALA A 38 -20.07 0.20 4.73
N PRO A 39 -20.49 -0.96 5.27
CA PRO A 39 -19.62 -2.14 5.43
C PRO A 39 -19.15 -2.74 4.11
N PHE A 40 -19.93 -2.58 3.03
CA PHE A 40 -19.64 -3.16 1.71
C PHE A 40 -18.87 -2.19 0.80
N THR A 41 -18.54 -0.99 1.29
CA THR A 41 -17.86 0.02 0.50
C THR A 41 -16.41 -0.36 0.23
N GLU A 42 -16.10 -0.64 -1.04
CA GLU A 42 -14.73 -0.82 -1.51
C GLU A 42 -14.02 0.52 -1.72
N VAL A 43 -12.72 0.56 -1.42
CA VAL A 43 -11.92 1.78 -1.50
C VAL A 43 -10.82 1.59 -2.53
N ASP A 44 -11.00 2.23 -3.69
CA ASP A 44 -9.92 2.37 -4.67
C ASP A 44 -8.94 3.46 -4.23
N PHE A 45 -7.71 3.06 -3.96
CA PHE A 45 -6.64 3.98 -3.55
C PHE A 45 -6.06 4.79 -4.70
N GLY A 46 -6.15 4.35 -5.97
CA GLY A 46 -5.65 5.06 -7.15
C GLY A 46 -4.26 5.67 -6.96
N ARG A 47 -4.15 7.01 -7.06
CA ARG A 47 -2.89 7.75 -6.85
C ARG A 47 -2.25 7.59 -5.45
N TYR A 48 -3.03 7.15 -4.46
CA TYR A 48 -2.56 6.87 -3.11
C TYR A 48 -2.15 5.39 -2.92
N ALA A 49 -2.11 4.61 -3.99
CA ALA A 49 -1.55 3.27 -3.95
C ALA A 49 -0.03 3.34 -3.79
N SER A 50 0.48 2.67 -2.75
CA SER A 50 1.93 2.56 -2.51
C SER A 50 2.61 1.41 -3.27
N ALA A 51 1.86 0.70 -4.13
CA ALA A 51 2.33 -0.47 -4.86
C ALA A 51 3.56 -0.16 -5.73
N ARG A 52 3.58 1.00 -6.37
CA ARG A 52 4.73 1.49 -7.16
C ARG A 52 6.02 1.63 -6.36
N LEU A 53 5.92 1.79 -5.03
CA LEU A 53 7.05 1.93 -4.10
C LEU A 53 7.43 0.61 -3.40
N ASN A 54 6.87 -0.53 -3.83
CA ASN A 54 7.30 -1.84 -3.38
C ASN A 54 8.55 -2.27 -4.17
N GLY A 55 9.52 -2.89 -3.49
CA GLY A 55 10.71 -3.44 -4.15
C GLY A 55 11.76 -2.44 -4.61
N ILE A 56 11.50 -1.13 -4.57
CA ILE A 56 12.50 -0.09 -4.93
C ILE A 56 13.70 -0.11 -3.97
N ASP A 57 13.49 -0.37 -2.68
CA ASP A 57 14.59 -0.62 -1.76
C ASP A 57 15.15 -2.02 -2.02
N ARG A 58 16.38 -2.09 -2.54
CA ARG A 58 17.24 -3.27 -2.42
C ARG A 58 17.59 -3.44 -0.93
N ASP A 59 16.61 -3.94 -0.19
CA ASP A 59 16.73 -4.28 1.21
C ASP A 59 17.64 -5.52 1.30
N SER A 60 18.87 -5.30 1.75
CA SER A 60 19.89 -6.34 1.88
C SER A 60 19.50 -7.43 2.88
N THR A 61 18.51 -7.18 3.74
CA THR A 61 17.97 -8.16 4.68
C THR A 61 16.87 -9.03 4.09
N ARG A 62 16.32 -8.65 2.93
CA ARG A 62 15.29 -9.42 2.22
C ARG A 62 15.96 -10.61 1.51
N ARG A 63 16.04 -11.75 2.21
CA ARG A 63 16.47 -13.03 1.62
C ARG A 63 15.60 -13.30 0.38
N ARG A 64 16.23 -13.46 -0.79
CA ARG A 64 15.53 -14.01 -1.97
C ARG A 64 15.12 -15.42 -1.58
N SER A 65 13.82 -15.71 -1.61
CA SER A 65 13.36 -17.10 -1.54
C SER A 65 14.10 -17.84 -2.64
N LYS A 66 14.88 -18.86 -2.26
CA LYS A 66 15.52 -19.76 -3.23
C LYS A 66 14.39 -20.33 -4.10
N PRO A 67 14.60 -20.50 -5.41
CA PRO A 67 13.65 -21.26 -6.21
C PRO A 67 13.57 -22.67 -5.59
N GLU A 68 12.36 -23.11 -5.24
CA GLU A 68 12.14 -24.51 -4.92
C GLU A 68 12.34 -25.29 -6.23
N GLU A 69 13.46 -26.01 -6.32
CA GLU A 69 13.56 -27.16 -7.20
C GLU A 69 12.56 -28.20 -6.68
N ASP A 70 11.31 -28.11 -7.14
CA ASP A 70 10.29 -29.12 -6.87
C ASP A 70 10.59 -30.32 -7.80
N GLY A 71 11.64 -31.06 -7.44
CA GLY A 71 11.95 -32.36 -7.98
C GLY A 71 10.89 -33.36 -7.49
N ARG A 72 9.85 -33.55 -8.29
CA ARG A 72 8.94 -34.68 -8.12
C ARG A 72 9.35 -35.79 -9.08
N SER A 73 9.93 -36.82 -8.47
CA SER A 73 10.13 -38.17 -9.02
C SER A 73 8.80 -38.90 -9.12
#